data_AF-A0A699ZE63-F1
#
_entry.id   AF-A0A699ZE63-F1
#
_cell.length_a   1.000
_cell.length_b   1.000
_cell.length_c   1.000
_cell.angle_alpha   90.00
_cell.angle_beta   90.00
_cell.angle_gamma   90.00
#
_symmetry.space_group_name_H-M   'P 1'
#
loop_
_entity.id
_entity.type
_entity.pdbx_description
1 polymer ?
#
loop_
_entity_poly.entity_id
_entity_poly.type
_entity_poly.pdbx_seq_one_letter_code
_entity_poly.pdbx_strand_id
1 'polypeptide(L)'
;MVKKIKASGCNVLLVQKSILRDATTEMSLHYLAKAKIMVVRDIERDDIEFISKTLGCLPMAHVDHMKAEKLGTAQLVEEVEVGKGRVVKITGIQNKGRTATVLLRGSNK
;
A
#
# COMPACT_ATOMS: atom_id res chain seq x y z
N MET A 1 0.63 12.07 -13.40
CA MET A 1 1.09 11.19 -12.30
C MET A 1 0.88 9.71 -12.60
N VAL A 2 -0.32 9.26 -12.95
CA VAL A 2 -0.63 7.83 -13.20
C VAL A 2 0.31 7.16 -14.22
N LYS A 3 0.68 7.85 -15.30
CA LYS A 3 1.66 7.32 -16.28
C LYS A 3 3.03 7.02 -15.66
N LYS A 4 3.52 7.85 -14.73
CA LYS A 4 4.80 7.64 -14.03
C LYS A 4 4.71 6.47 -13.06
N ILE A 5 3.59 6.33 -12.33
CA ILE A 5 3.33 5.19 -11.43
C ILE A 5 3.24 3.88 -12.23
N LYS A 6 2.61 3.92 -13.41
CA LYS A 6 2.57 2.76 -14.30
C LYS A 6 3.96 2.43 -14.85
N ALA A 7 4.75 3.44 -15.20
CA ALA A 7 6.11 3.25 -15.69
C ALA A 7 7.08 2.70 -14.62
N SER A 8 6.85 2.98 -13.34
CA SER A 8 7.64 2.39 -12.25
C SER A 8 7.32 0.92 -12.00
N GLY A 9 6.25 0.37 -12.60
CA GLY A 9 5.84 -1.03 -12.43
C GLY A 9 5.11 -1.31 -11.12
N CYS A 10 4.67 -0.27 -10.41
CA CYS A 10 3.96 -0.42 -9.14
C CYS A 10 2.53 -0.95 -9.37
N ASN A 11 2.20 -2.04 -8.68
CA ASN A 11 0.88 -2.70 -8.72
C ASN A 11 -0.01 -2.36 -7.50
N VAL A 12 0.60 -2.06 -6.36
CA VAL A 12 -0.08 -1.72 -5.11
C VAL A 12 0.51 -0.44 -4.54
N LEU A 13 -0.35 0.55 -4.32
CA LEU A 13 0.01 1.87 -3.84
C LEU A 13 -0.59 2.09 -2.44
N LEU A 14 0.29 2.38 -1.48
CA LEU A 14 -0.04 2.64 -0.09
C LEU A 14 0.06 4.14 0.17
N VAL A 15 -1.05 4.77 0.59
CA VAL A 15 -1.19 6.22 0.74
C VAL A 15 -1.36 6.55 2.23
N GLN A 16 -0.46 7.37 2.76
CA GLN A 16 -0.53 7.89 4.12
C GLN A 16 -1.80 8.73 4.36
N LYS A 17 -2.30 8.73 5.59
CA LYS A 17 -3.34 9.67 6.04
C LYS A 17 -2.86 11.12 5.93
N SER A 18 -3.73 12.01 5.46
CA SER A 18 -3.45 13.46 5.32
C SER A 18 -2.50 13.89 4.18
N ILE A 19 -2.10 13.02 3.25
CA ILE A 19 -1.57 13.50 1.96
C ILE A 19 -2.74 13.92 1.06
N LEU A 20 -3.04 15.22 1.12
CA LEU A 20 -4.27 15.83 0.63
C LEU A 20 -4.24 16.32 -0.82
N ARG A 21 -3.21 16.05 -1.60
CA ARG A 21 -3.06 16.71 -2.90
C ARG A 21 -2.68 15.70 -3.99
N ASP A 22 -3.64 15.44 -4.87
CA ASP A 22 -3.57 14.80 -6.20
C ASP A 22 -3.64 13.27 -6.33
N ALA A 23 -3.20 12.50 -5.33
CA ALA A 23 -3.27 11.03 -5.41
C ALA A 23 -4.67 10.44 -5.11
N THR A 24 -5.53 11.22 -4.47
CA THR A 24 -6.83 10.78 -3.91
C THR A 24 -8.05 11.39 -4.60
N THR A 25 -7.86 12.15 -5.68
CA THR A 25 -9.00 12.68 -6.47
C THR A 25 -9.72 11.52 -7.18
N GLU A 26 -11.04 11.63 -7.35
CA GLU A 26 -11.85 10.58 -7.99
C GLU A 26 -11.37 10.27 -9.41
N MET A 27 -10.96 11.29 -10.17
CA MET A 27 -10.36 11.09 -11.48
C MET A 27 -9.06 10.27 -11.40
N SER A 28 -8.15 10.60 -10.47
CA SER A 28 -6.90 9.84 -10.28
C SER A 28 -7.18 8.39 -9.91
N LEU A 29 -8.12 8.13 -9.00
CA LEU A 29 -8.51 6.77 -8.59
C LEU A 29 -9.07 5.97 -9.76
N HIS A 30 -9.92 6.57 -10.59
CA HIS A 30 -10.47 5.92 -11.77
C HIS A 30 -9.38 5.58 -12.80
N TYR A 31 -8.41 6.47 -13.03
CA TYR A 31 -7.28 6.18 -13.91
C TYR A 31 -6.33 5.11 -13.35
N LEU A 32 -6.12 5.07 -12.03
CA LEU A 32 -5.34 4.04 -11.35
C LEU A 32 -6.04 2.66 -11.43
N ALA A 33 -7.36 2.64 -11.25
CA ALA A 33 -8.16 1.43 -11.43
C ALA A 33 -8.09 0.89 -12.87
N LYS A 34 -8.20 1.77 -13.88
CA LYS A 34 -7.98 1.39 -15.29
C LYS A 34 -6.57 0.88 -15.56
N ALA A 35 -5.58 1.36 -14.81
CA ALA A 35 -4.21 0.88 -14.87
C ALA A 35 -3.97 -0.43 -14.09
N LYS A 36 -5.00 -1.00 -13.45
CA LYS A 36 -4.94 -2.19 -12.58
C LYS A 36 -4.01 -2.01 -11.37
N ILE A 37 -3.99 -0.81 -10.80
CA ILE A 37 -3.20 -0.48 -9.60
C ILE A 37 -4.15 -0.41 -8.41
N MET A 38 -3.91 -1.25 -7.41
CA MET A 38 -4.67 -1.22 -6.15
C MET A 38 -4.19 -0.06 -5.29
N VAL A 39 -5.12 0.72 -4.72
CA VAL A 39 -4.80 1.89 -3.91
C VAL A 39 -5.42 1.72 -2.53
N VAL A 40 -4.58 1.66 -1.50
CA VAL A 40 -5.00 1.64 -0.08
C VAL A 40 -4.72 3.03 0.49
N ARG A 41 -5.76 3.66 1.03
CA ARG A 41 -5.70 5.02 1.58
C ARG A 41 -5.75 5.00 3.10
N ASP A 42 -5.39 6.14 3.69
CA ASP A 42 -5.55 6.43 5.12
C ASP A 42 -4.68 5.57 6.05
N ILE A 43 -3.47 5.23 5.61
CA ILE A 43 -2.50 4.51 6.44
C ILE A 43 -1.95 5.43 7.52
N GLU A 44 -1.90 4.96 8.77
CA GLU A 44 -1.37 5.72 9.88
C GLU A 44 0.14 5.95 9.73
N ARG A 45 0.63 7.06 10.28
CA ARG A 45 2.04 7.42 10.14
C ARG A 45 2.97 6.41 10.81
N ASP A 46 2.54 5.89 11.95
CA ASP A 46 3.31 4.95 12.75
C ASP A 46 3.42 3.58 12.05
N ASP A 47 2.40 3.22 11.25
CA ASP A 47 2.40 2.00 10.43
C ASP A 47 3.37 2.07 9.25
N ILE A 48 3.68 3.25 8.73
CA ILE A 48 4.56 3.40 7.55
C ILE A 48 5.96 2.88 7.85
N GLU A 49 6.49 3.16 9.04
CA GLU A 49 7.81 2.66 9.42
C GLU A 49 7.80 1.13 9.54
N PHE A 50 6.74 0.56 10.08
CA PHE A 50 6.56 -0.88 10.18
C PHE A 50 6.45 -1.54 8.79
N ILE A 51 5.63 -0.98 7.90
CA ILE A 51 5.42 -1.47 6.53
C ILE A 51 6.72 -1.36 5.72
N SER A 52 7.42 -0.22 5.81
CA SER A 52 8.69 0.02 5.12
C SER A 52 9.75 -1.00 5.54
N LYS A 53 9.90 -1.27 6.84
CA LYS A 53 10.81 -2.31 7.35
C LYS A 53 10.39 -3.72 6.93
N THR A 54 9.08 -4.00 6.88
CA THR A 54 8.56 -5.33 6.55
C THR A 54 8.69 -5.62 5.05
N LEU A 55 8.36 -4.67 4.18
CA LEU A 55 8.42 -4.82 2.73
C LEU A 55 9.80 -4.52 2.13
N GLY A 56 10.71 -3.91 2.91
CA GLY A 56 12.00 -3.43 2.42
C GLY A 56 11.88 -2.26 1.44
N CYS A 57 10.74 -1.56 1.42
CA CYS A 57 10.52 -0.42 0.53
C CYS A 57 10.88 0.90 1.22
N LEU A 58 11.25 1.91 0.44
CA LEU A 58 11.51 3.25 0.97
C LEU A 58 10.24 4.12 0.81
N PRO A 59 9.74 4.77 1.88
CA PRO A 59 8.61 5.69 1.76
C PRO A 59 9.01 6.89 0.90
N MET A 60 8.13 7.28 -0.02
CA MET A 60 8.39 8.37 -0.97
C MET A 60 7.23 9.37 -0.96
N ALA A 61 7.57 10.65 -0.81
CA ALA A 61 6.58 11.73 -0.80
C ALA A 61 6.11 12.16 -2.21
N HIS A 62 6.95 11.95 -3.24
CA HIS A 62 6.67 12.38 -4.61
C HIS A 62 6.75 11.24 -5.62
N VAL A 63 5.83 11.27 -6.59
CA VAL A 63 5.73 10.29 -7.67
C VAL A 63 6.95 10.26 -8.59
N ASP A 64 7.73 11.34 -8.63
CA ASP A 64 8.92 11.48 -9.48
C ASP A 64 10.12 10.70 -8.95
N HIS A 65 10.12 10.40 -7.65
CA HIS A 65 11.17 9.59 -7.03
C HIS A 65 10.85 8.10 -7.05
N MET A 66 9.69 7.68 -7.58
CA MET A 66 9.32 6.28 -7.71
C MET A 66 10.19 5.57 -8.75
N LYS A 67 11.23 4.88 -8.26
CA LYS A 67 12.07 3.98 -9.04
C LYS A 67 11.80 2.54 -8.64
N ALA A 68 11.95 1.61 -9.58
CA ALA A 68 11.75 0.18 -9.34
C ALA A 68 12.59 -0.36 -8.18
N GLU A 69 13.80 0.18 -7.99
CA GLU A 69 14.72 -0.19 -6.89
C GLU A 69 14.19 0.11 -5.49
N LYS A 70 13.26 1.06 -5.35
CA LYS A 70 12.70 1.48 -4.05
C LYS A 70 11.38 0.78 -3.73
N LEU A 71 10.85 0.00 -4.66
CA LEU A 71 9.59 -0.73 -4.50
C LEU A 71 9.83 -2.02 -3.72
N GLY A 72 8.88 -2.34 -2.83
CA GLY A 72 8.88 -3.61 -2.10
C GLY A 72 8.33 -4.74 -2.96
N THR A 73 8.74 -5.97 -2.67
CA THR A 73 8.27 -7.17 -3.35
C THR A 73 7.37 -8.00 -2.44
N ALA A 74 6.24 -8.45 -2.98
CA ALA A 74 5.31 -9.35 -2.30
C ALA A 74 4.74 -10.34 -3.31
N GLN A 75 4.46 -11.57 -2.87
CA GLN A 75 3.94 -12.63 -3.72
C GLN A 75 2.44 -12.46 -4.00
N LEU A 76 1.67 -12.11 -2.97
CA LEU A 76 0.22 -11.99 -3.07
C LEU A 76 -0.27 -10.83 -2.20
N VAL A 77 -1.06 -9.95 -2.80
CA VAL A 77 -1.78 -8.88 -2.12
C VAL A 77 -3.25 -9.02 -2.44
N GLU A 78 -4.07 -9.18 -1.41
CA GLU A 78 -5.52 -9.36 -1.53
C GLU A 78 -6.26 -8.53 -0.49
N GLU A 79 -7.41 -7.97 -0.88
CA GLU A 79 -8.36 -7.39 0.07
C GLU A 79 -9.34 -8.47 0.48
N VAL A 80 -9.29 -8.90 1.74
CA VAL A 80 -10.17 -9.92 2.29
C VAL A 80 -11.23 -9.24 3.14
N GLU A 81 -12.48 -9.55 2.86
CA GLU A 81 -13.60 -9.15 3.69
C GLU A 81 -13.64 -10.04 4.94
N VAL A 82 -13.50 -9.42 6.11
CA VAL A 82 -13.49 -10.10 7.40
C VAL A 82 -14.64 -9.54 8.24
N GLY A 83 -15.79 -10.21 8.18
CA GLY A 83 -17.01 -9.79 8.88
C GLY A 83 -17.59 -8.52 8.25
N LYS A 84 -17.64 -7.42 9.01
CA LYS A 84 -18.10 -6.10 8.52
C LYS A 84 -16.95 -5.19 8.04
N GLY A 85 -15.70 -5.64 8.14
CA GLY A 85 -14.51 -4.86 7.80
C GLY A 85 -13.78 -5.45 6.59
N ARG A 86 -13.01 -4.60 5.89
CA ARG A 86 -12.11 -5.02 4.82
C ARG A 86 -10.68 -4.92 5.31
N VAL A 87 -9.90 -5.97 5.09
CA VAL A 87 -8.50 -6.07 5.54
C VAL A 87 -7.63 -6.42 4.34
N VAL A 88 -6.57 -5.64 4.12
CA VAL A 88 -5.60 -5.92 3.08
C VAL A 88 -4.53 -6.87 3.63
N LYS A 89 -4.42 -8.06 3.06
CA LYS A 89 -3.39 -9.04 3.39
C LYS A 89 -2.29 -8.99 2.34
N ILE A 90 -1.07 -8.85 2.82
CA ILE A 90 0.14 -8.91 2.00
C ILE A 90 0.93 -10.14 2.46
N THR A 91 1.11 -11.11 1.57
CA THR A 91 1.76 -12.41 1.87
C THR A 91 2.89 -12.71 0.89
N GLY A 92 3.79 -13.60 1.32
CA GLY A 92 4.99 -13.98 0.55
C GLY A 92 5.99 -12.84 0.36
N ILE A 93 6.22 -12.06 1.42
CA ILE A 93 7.29 -11.05 1.47
C ILE A 93 8.62 -11.80 1.62
N GLN A 94 9.58 -11.54 0.73
CA GLN A 94 10.86 -12.27 0.70
C GLN A 94 11.74 -11.95 1.91
N ASN A 95 11.69 -10.71 2.40
CA ASN A 95 12.53 -10.25 3.49
C ASN A 95 11.66 -9.87 4.70
N LYS A 96 10.97 -10.87 5.27
CA LYS A 96 10.27 -10.70 6.54
C LYS A 96 11.33 -10.36 7.58
N GLY A 97 11.42 -9.08 7.96
CA GLY A 97 12.23 -8.68 9.12
C GLY A 97 11.74 -9.37 10.40
N ARG A 98 12.11 -8.83 11.56
CA ARG A 98 11.54 -9.27 12.86
C ARG A 98 10.16 -8.66 13.10
N THR A 99 9.29 -8.68 12.09
CA THR A 99 7.96 -8.09 12.14
C THR A 99 6.91 -9.18 12.04
N ALA A 100 6.04 -9.24 13.03
CA ALA A 100 4.89 -10.12 13.07
C ALA A 100 3.62 -9.28 13.17
N THR A 101 2.59 -9.67 12.44
CA THR A 101 1.27 -9.02 12.48
C THR A 101 0.26 -10.06 12.91
N VAL A 102 -0.44 -9.77 14.00
CA VAL A 102 -1.50 -10.63 14.54
C VAL A 102 -2.83 -9.89 14.40
N LEU A 103 -3.76 -10.47 13.66
CA LEU A 103 -5.11 -9.94 13.54
C LEU A 103 -5.96 -10.44 14.71
N LEU A 104 -6.10 -9.61 15.74
CA LEU A 104 -7.01 -9.87 16.85
C LEU A 104 -8.45 -9.56 16.45
N ARG A 105 -9.38 -10.49 16.73
CA ARG A 105 -10.80 -10.32 16.45
C ARG A 105 -11.60 -10.62 17.71
N GLY A 106 -12.53 -9.72 18.04
CA GLY A 106 -13.47 -9.88 19.14
C GLY A 106 -14.83 -9.28 18.74
N SER A 107 -15.91 -9.98 19.06
CA SER A 107 -17.28 -9.49 18.81
C SER A 107 -17.76 -8.49 19.86
N ASN A 108 -17.05 -8.39 20.99
CA ASN A 108 -17.30 -7.46 22.07
C ASN A 108 -15.96 -6.92 22.60
N LYS A 109 -16.02 -5.78 23.29
CA LYS A 109 -14.86 -5.10 23.89
C LYS A 109 -14.23 -5.92 25.01
#